data_AF-A0A077P0Z1-F1
#
_entry.id   AF-A0A077P0Z1-F1
#
_cell.length_a   1.000
_cell.length_b   1.000
_cell.length_c   1.000
_cell.angle_alpha   90.00
_cell.angle_beta   90.00
_cell.angle_gamma   90.00
#
_symmetry.space_group_name_H-M   'P 1'
#
loop_
_entity.id
_entity.type
_entity.pdbx_description
1 polymer ?
#
loop_
_entity_poly.entity_id
_entity_poly.type
_entity_poly.pdbx_seq_one_letter_code
_entity_poly.pdbx_strand_id
1 'polypeptide(L)'
;MKLTLTHYTIIVLIVTTGIASFGSYHYSTEYEKQKKANGRQATEIQQLTDTLNDQNTHIDMLHEQDAKRLKVLANAKSKIDQLSDDLRTNTQRVFVKAECPVRETAAPSGVDSSRPARLEKDAEQDYVRLLGELETLESQFLGLRDYVNTECYKVTK
;
A
#
# COMPACT_ATOMS: atom_id res chain seq x y z
N MET A 1 -19.22 42.95 77.17
CA MET A 1 -19.27 43.76 75.93
C MET A 1 -20.63 43.56 75.27
N LYS A 2 -21.46 44.59 75.10
CA LYS A 2 -22.76 44.50 74.42
C LYS A 2 -22.55 44.79 72.93
N LEU A 3 -22.57 43.77 72.08
CA LEU A 3 -22.55 43.95 70.63
C LEU A 3 -23.84 44.65 70.20
N THR A 4 -23.75 45.80 69.52
CA THR A 4 -24.93 46.52 69.02
C THR A 4 -25.46 45.86 67.75
N LEU A 5 -26.74 46.05 67.43
CA LEU A 5 -27.42 45.50 66.24
C LEU A 5 -26.63 45.75 64.93
N THR A 6 -25.96 46.90 64.84
CA THR A 6 -25.09 47.27 63.71
C THR A 6 -23.83 46.41 63.57
N HIS A 7 -23.26 45.89 64.66
CA HIS A 7 -22.12 44.97 64.58
C HIS A 7 -22.56 43.59 64.06
N TYR A 8 -23.77 43.15 64.40
CA TYR A 8 -24.33 41.89 63.93
C TYR A 8 -24.57 41.89 62.42
N THR A 9 -25.16 42.97 61.87
CA THR A 9 -25.41 43.09 60.43
C THR A 9 -24.11 43.12 59.62
N ILE A 10 -23.06 43.78 60.12
CA ILE A 10 -21.74 43.79 59.49
C ILE A 10 -21.12 42.38 59.48
N ILE A 11 -21.20 41.64 60.60
CA ILE A 11 -20.68 40.27 60.68
C ILE A 11 -21.40 39.37 59.67
N VAL A 12 -22.73 39.44 59.57
CA VAL A 12 -23.50 38.63 58.61
C VAL A 12 -23.10 38.93 57.17
N LEU A 13 -22.92 40.20 56.80
CA LEU A 13 -22.48 40.58 55.45
C LEU A 13 -21.07 40.07 55.12
N ILE A 14 -20.15 40.09 56.08
CA ILE A 14 -18.80 39.55 55.89
C ILE A 14 -18.85 38.03 55.70
N VAL A 15 -19.69 37.33 56.47
CA VAL A 15 -19.84 35.88 56.35
C VAL A 15 -20.46 35.49 55.01
N THR A 16 -21.52 36.16 54.57
CA THR A 16 -22.17 35.84 53.29
C THR A 16 -21.28 36.13 52.09
N THR A 17 -20.53 37.24 52.11
CA THR A 17 -19.54 37.55 51.06
C THR A 17 -18.39 36.55 51.06
N GLY A 18 -17.87 36.17 52.23
CA GLY A 18 -16.83 35.14 52.34
C GLY A 18 -17.25 33.79 51.77
N ILE A 19 -18.47 33.34 52.07
CA ILE A 19 -19.02 32.08 51.54
C ILE A 19 -19.19 32.16 50.02
N ALA A 20 -19.73 33.26 49.50
CA ALA A 20 -19.90 33.46 48.06
C ALA A 20 -18.54 33.46 47.34
N SER A 21 -17.55 34.21 47.84
CA SER A 21 -16.21 34.27 47.26
C SER A 21 -15.50 32.91 47.27
N PHE A 22 -15.60 32.16 48.38
CA PHE A 22 -15.02 30.82 48.48
C PHE A 22 -15.67 29.83 47.50
N GLY A 23 -17.00 29.83 47.40
CA GLY A 23 -17.74 28.98 46.46
C GLY A 23 -17.40 29.29 45.00
N SER A 24 -17.36 30.57 44.64
CA SER A 24 -16.94 31.01 43.29
C SER A 24 -15.50 30.60 42.97
N TYR A 25 -14.57 30.76 43.93
CA TYR A 25 -13.18 30.33 43.75
C TYR A 25 -13.11 28.82 43.51
N HIS A 26 -13.70 28.00 44.38
CA HIS A 26 -13.68 26.54 44.23
C HIS A 26 -14.28 26.09 42.89
N TYR A 27 -15.45 26.63 42.51
CA TYR A 27 -16.08 26.32 41.22
C TYR A 27 -15.20 26.71 40.02
N SER A 28 -14.59 27.90 40.05
CA SER A 28 -13.70 28.33 38.97
C SER A 28 -12.49 27.41 38.81
N THR A 29 -11.91 26.93 39.93
CA THR A 29 -10.76 26.02 39.88
C THR A 29 -11.11 24.66 39.28
N GLU A 30 -12.28 24.10 39.64
CA GLU A 30 -12.76 22.83 39.09
C GLU A 30 -13.15 22.96 37.62
N TYR A 31 -13.78 24.08 37.24
CA TYR A 31 -14.10 24.38 35.85
C TYR A 31 -12.82 24.50 34.99
N GLU A 32 -11.80 25.20 35.46
CA GLU A 32 -10.51 25.32 34.75
C GLU A 32 -9.81 23.96 34.62
N LYS A 33 -9.90 23.09 35.64
CA LYS A 33 -9.39 21.70 35.54
C LYS A 33 -10.12 20.92 34.45
N GLN A 34 -11.46 20.97 34.41
CA GLN A 34 -12.24 20.28 33.37
C GLN A 34 -11.98 20.85 31.98
N LYS A 35 -11.91 22.17 31.84
CA LYS A 35 -11.58 22.83 30.57
C LYS A 35 -10.21 22.40 30.06
N LYS A 36 -9.21 22.32 30.94
CA LYS A 36 -7.88 21.79 30.59
C LYS A 36 -7.93 20.31 30.23
N ALA A 37 -8.69 19.49 30.95
CA ALA A 37 -8.86 18.07 30.63
C ALA A 37 -9.52 17.87 29.26
N ASN A 38 -10.61 18.57 28.96
CA ASN A 38 -11.27 18.53 27.66
C ASN A 38 -10.36 19.05 26.55
N GLY A 39 -9.61 20.13 26.79
CA GLY A 39 -8.64 20.65 25.80
C GLY A 39 -7.53 19.65 25.47
N ARG A 40 -7.02 18.93 26.48
CA ARG A 40 -6.07 17.83 26.30
C ARG A 40 -6.68 16.68 25.51
N GLN A 41 -7.87 16.22 25.89
CA GLN A 41 -8.57 15.15 25.18
C GLN A 41 -8.85 15.51 23.72
N ALA A 42 -9.28 16.75 23.44
CA ALA A 42 -9.50 17.21 22.07
C ALA A 42 -8.21 17.20 21.25
N THR A 43 -7.08 17.56 21.87
CA THR A 43 -5.76 17.53 21.21
C THR A 43 -5.29 16.09 20.97
N GLU A 44 -5.47 15.19 21.95
CA GLU A 44 -5.16 13.76 21.80
C GLU A 44 -6.00 13.11 20.70
N ILE A 45 -7.31 13.39 20.66
CA ILE A 45 -8.20 12.90 19.60
C ILE A 45 -7.75 13.43 18.24
N GLN A 46 -7.37 14.71 18.14
CA GLN A 46 -6.86 15.29 16.90
C GLN A 46 -5.56 14.60 16.47
N GLN A 47 -4.60 14.40 17.37
CA GLN A 47 -3.35 13.71 17.06
C GLN A 47 -3.57 12.27 16.59
N LEU A 48 -4.49 11.54 17.23
CA LEU A 48 -4.88 10.20 16.79
C LEU A 48 -5.54 10.23 15.41
N THR A 49 -6.42 11.20 15.16
CA THR A 49 -7.08 11.37 13.86
C THR A 49 -6.06 11.68 12.76
N ASP A 50 -5.10 12.56 13.04
CA ASP A 50 -4.03 12.91 12.10
C ASP A 50 -3.16 11.69 11.80
N THR A 51 -2.79 10.92 12.83
CA THR A 51 -2.02 9.68 12.68
C THR A 51 -2.77 8.63 11.86
N LEU A 52 -4.07 8.45 12.12
CA LEU A 52 -4.90 7.51 11.36
C LEU A 52 -5.04 7.93 9.90
N ASN A 53 -5.20 9.23 9.64
CA ASN A 53 -5.26 9.75 8.27
C ASN A 53 -3.95 9.50 7.53
N ASP A 54 -2.81 9.79 8.16
CA ASP A 54 -1.49 9.52 7.58
C ASP A 54 -1.34 8.02 7.24
N GLN A 55 -1.64 7.13 8.19
CA GLN A 55 -1.61 5.68 7.97
C GLN A 55 -2.54 5.22 6.84
N ASN A 56 -3.77 5.75 6.77
CA ASN A 56 -4.72 5.41 5.71
C ASN A 56 -4.20 5.87 4.34
N THR A 57 -3.70 7.10 4.23
CA THR A 57 -3.14 7.60 2.96
C THR A 57 -1.94 6.79 2.49
N HIS A 58 -1.13 6.31 3.43
CA HIS A 58 0.00 5.44 3.15
C HIS A 58 -0.44 4.05 2.64
N ILE A 59 -1.43 3.44 3.30
CA ILE A 59 -2.03 2.17 2.88
C ILE A 59 -2.65 2.30 1.48
N ASP A 60 -3.37 3.38 1.21
CA ASP A 60 -4.00 3.64 -0.09
C ASP A 60 -2.95 3.78 -1.20
N MET A 61 -1.83 4.46 -0.93
CA MET A 61 -0.72 4.58 -1.88
C MET A 61 -0.14 3.21 -2.26
N LEU A 62 0.10 2.36 -1.26
CA LEU A 62 0.61 1.00 -1.48
C LEU A 62 -0.38 0.14 -2.25
N HIS A 63 -1.67 0.22 -1.92
CA HIS A 63 -2.72 -0.48 -2.64
C HIS A 63 -2.82 -0.03 -4.11
N GLU A 64 -2.68 1.26 -4.39
CA GLU A 64 -2.69 1.76 -5.78
C GLU A 64 -1.50 1.19 -6.57
N GLN A 65 -0.32 1.13 -5.95
CA GLN A 65 0.88 0.55 -6.56
C GLN A 65 0.69 -0.94 -6.86
N ASP A 66 0.15 -1.70 -5.90
CA ASP A 66 -0.14 -3.13 -6.06
C ASP A 66 -1.18 -3.37 -7.16
N ALA A 67 -2.27 -2.59 -7.18
CA ALA A 67 -3.31 -2.69 -8.21
C ALA A 67 -2.74 -2.47 -9.62
N LYS A 68 -1.84 -1.49 -9.80
CA LYS A 68 -1.14 -1.25 -11.07
C LYS A 68 -0.31 -2.47 -11.49
N ARG A 69 0.46 -3.05 -10.57
CA ARG A 69 1.31 -4.22 -10.85
C ARG A 69 0.50 -5.47 -11.17
N LEU A 70 -0.57 -5.73 -10.41
CA LEU A 70 -1.48 -6.83 -10.68
C LEU A 70 -2.15 -6.71 -12.05
N LYS A 71 -2.54 -5.50 -12.46
CA LYS A 71 -3.10 -5.26 -13.80
C LYS A 71 -2.11 -5.60 -14.91
N VAL A 72 -0.84 -5.20 -14.76
CA VAL A 72 0.21 -5.53 -15.74
C VAL A 72 0.43 -7.04 -15.80
N LEU A 73 0.55 -7.70 -14.64
CA LEU A 73 0.73 -9.14 -14.55
C LEU A 73 -0.44 -9.93 -15.16
N ALA A 74 -1.68 -9.51 -14.89
CA ALA A 74 -2.87 -10.15 -15.44
C ALA A 74 -2.92 -10.02 -16.98
N ASN A 75 -2.59 -8.85 -17.50
CA ASN A 75 -2.51 -8.63 -18.95
C ASN A 75 -1.41 -9.47 -19.60
N ALA A 76 -0.23 -9.58 -18.97
CA ALA A 76 0.85 -10.41 -19.48
C ALA A 76 0.49 -11.90 -19.46
N LYS A 77 -0.08 -12.39 -18.35
CA LYS A 77 -0.61 -13.76 -18.25
C LYS A 77 -1.65 -14.05 -19.34
N SER A 78 -2.60 -13.14 -19.56
CA SER A 78 -3.61 -13.31 -20.61
C SER A 78 -2.99 -13.44 -22.01
N LYS A 79 -1.91 -12.71 -22.31
CA LYS A 79 -1.18 -12.86 -23.59
C LYS A 79 -0.47 -14.20 -23.71
N ILE A 80 0.10 -14.69 -22.60
CA ILE A 80 0.76 -16.00 -22.54
C ILE A 80 -0.28 -17.13 -22.71
N ASP A 81 -1.44 -16.99 -22.08
CA ASP A 81 -2.56 -17.94 -22.24
C ASP A 81 -3.06 -17.97 -23.69
N GLN A 82 -3.23 -16.80 -24.30
CA GLN A 82 -3.59 -16.70 -25.72
C GLN A 82 -2.54 -17.37 -26.61
N LEU A 83 -1.24 -17.13 -26.35
CA LEU A 83 -0.15 -17.78 -27.07
C LEU A 83 -0.21 -19.31 -26.90
N SER A 84 -0.49 -19.80 -25.69
CA SER A 84 -0.65 -21.24 -25.42
C SER A 84 -1.74 -21.86 -26.29
N ASP A 85 -2.90 -21.20 -26.38
CA ASP A 85 -4.03 -21.66 -27.20
C ASP A 85 -3.73 -21.60 -28.70
N ASP A 86 -3.06 -20.56 -29.17
CA ASP A 86 -2.64 -20.43 -30.57
C ASP A 86 -1.65 -21.53 -30.98
N LEU A 87 -0.73 -21.93 -30.09
CA LEU A 87 0.16 -23.06 -30.31
C LEU A 87 -0.60 -24.39 -30.27
N ARG A 88 -1.51 -24.57 -29.32
CA ARG A 88 -2.33 -25.80 -29.20
C ARG A 88 -3.18 -26.07 -30.44
N THR A 89 -3.72 -25.00 -31.02
CA THR A 89 -4.52 -25.02 -32.26
C THR A 89 -3.68 -25.02 -33.55
N ASN A 90 -2.34 -24.97 -33.44
CA ASN A 90 -1.40 -24.83 -34.57
C ASN A 90 -1.65 -23.58 -35.44
N THR A 91 -2.34 -22.56 -34.90
CA THR A 91 -2.53 -21.26 -35.53
C THR A 91 -1.21 -20.48 -35.56
N GLN A 92 -0.40 -20.64 -34.50
CA GLN A 92 0.99 -20.18 -34.43
C GLN A 92 1.93 -21.37 -34.17
N ARG A 93 3.25 -21.16 -34.35
CA ARG A 93 4.30 -22.17 -34.14
C ARG A 93 5.57 -21.53 -33.61
N VAL A 94 6.32 -22.26 -32.78
CA VAL A 94 7.63 -21.80 -32.28
C VAL A 94 8.74 -22.43 -33.13
N PHE A 95 9.52 -21.57 -33.77
CA PHE A 95 10.65 -21.98 -34.59
C PHE A 95 11.97 -21.78 -33.83
N VAL A 96 12.86 -22.76 -33.96
CA VAL A 96 14.22 -22.62 -33.45
C VAL A 96 15.04 -21.93 -34.53
N LYS A 97 15.60 -20.76 -34.21
CA LYS A 97 16.58 -20.12 -35.09
C LYS A 97 17.88 -20.93 -35.01
N ALA A 98 18.08 -21.79 -36.01
CA ALA A 98 19.30 -22.58 -36.16
C ALA A 98 20.06 -22.11 -37.40
N GLU A 99 21.37 -21.92 -37.26
CA GLU A 99 22.28 -21.73 -38.39
C GLU A 99 23.01 -23.05 -38.64
N CYS A 100 22.75 -23.67 -39.79
CA CYS A 100 23.44 -24.89 -40.19
C CYS A 100 24.72 -24.51 -40.97
N PRO A 101 25.90 -25.05 -40.61
CA PRO A 101 27.11 -24.83 -41.39
C PRO A 101 26.95 -25.42 -42.80
N VAL A 102 27.31 -24.64 -43.82
CA VAL A 102 27.27 -25.05 -45.22
C VAL A 102 28.37 -26.08 -45.47
N ARG A 103 28.02 -27.26 -45.97
CA ARG A 103 29.01 -28.29 -46.33
C ARG A 103 29.77 -27.86 -47.59
N GLU A 104 31.10 -27.99 -47.58
CA GLU A 104 31.99 -27.67 -48.72
C GLU A 104 31.80 -28.61 -49.93
N THR A 105 31.18 -29.77 -49.74
CA THR A 105 30.93 -30.76 -50.80
C THR A 105 29.47 -30.70 -51.24
N ALA A 106 29.23 -30.62 -52.55
CA ALA A 106 27.89 -30.54 -53.14
C ALA A 106 27.00 -31.70 -52.64
N ALA A 107 25.90 -31.37 -51.98
CA ALA A 107 24.91 -32.35 -51.54
C ALA A 107 24.26 -33.02 -52.78
N PRO A 108 24.00 -34.34 -52.75
CA PRO A 108 23.33 -35.01 -53.85
C PRO A 108 21.97 -34.36 -54.15
N SER A 109 21.64 -34.21 -55.43
CA SER A 109 20.38 -33.63 -55.92
C SER A 109 19.20 -34.49 -55.45
N GLY A 110 18.58 -34.14 -54.33
CA GLY A 110 17.48 -34.92 -53.77
C GLY A 110 17.15 -34.63 -52.30
N VAL A 111 17.95 -33.84 -51.59
CA VAL A 111 17.57 -33.36 -50.26
C VAL A 111 16.55 -32.24 -50.44
N ASP A 112 15.27 -32.58 -50.25
CA ASP A 112 14.17 -31.62 -50.20
C ASP A 112 14.51 -30.48 -49.24
N SER A 113 14.09 -29.27 -49.58
CA SER A 113 14.41 -28.06 -48.84
C SER A 113 13.96 -28.26 -47.39
N SER A 114 14.92 -28.41 -46.47
CA SER A 114 14.63 -28.78 -45.08
C SER A 114 13.67 -27.76 -44.50
N ARG A 115 12.46 -28.21 -44.13
CA ARG A 115 11.47 -27.34 -43.48
C ARG A 115 12.12 -26.73 -42.22
N PRO A 116 11.82 -25.46 -41.87
CA PRO A 116 12.36 -24.85 -40.67
C PRO A 116 12.14 -25.74 -39.44
N ALA A 117 13.19 -25.93 -38.64
CA ALA A 117 13.11 -26.70 -37.42
C ALA A 117 12.08 -26.07 -36.47
N ARG A 118 11.07 -26.85 -36.09
CA ARG A 118 10.04 -26.46 -35.12
C ARG A 118 10.19 -27.28 -33.86
N LEU A 119 9.77 -26.71 -32.73
CA LEU A 119 9.64 -27.48 -31.49
C LEU A 119 8.57 -28.57 -31.64
N GLU A 120 8.73 -29.66 -30.89
CA GLU A 120 7.68 -30.64 -30.70
C GLU A 120 6.54 -30.01 -29.88
N LYS A 121 5.30 -30.49 -30.07
CA LYS A 121 4.11 -29.88 -29.46
C LYS A 121 4.22 -29.77 -27.94
N ASP A 122 4.81 -30.77 -27.28
CA ASP A 122 5.01 -30.76 -25.84
C ASP A 122 6.06 -29.72 -25.42
N ALA A 123 7.14 -29.59 -26.20
CA ALA A 123 8.17 -28.58 -25.98
C ALA A 123 7.67 -27.14 -26.22
N GLU A 124 6.74 -26.93 -27.16
CA GLU A 124 6.07 -25.63 -27.35
C GLU A 124 5.27 -25.22 -26.10
N GLN A 125 4.55 -26.16 -25.50
CA GLN A 125 3.77 -25.92 -24.29
C GLN A 125 4.64 -25.70 -23.06
N ASP A 126 5.72 -26.48 -22.92
CA ASP A 126 6.71 -26.28 -21.84
C ASP A 126 7.38 -24.92 -21.92
N TYR A 127 7.69 -24.44 -23.13
CA TYR A 127 8.24 -23.10 -23.32
C TYR A 127 7.27 -22.01 -22.85
N VAL A 128 5.98 -22.09 -23.21
CA VAL A 128 4.97 -21.10 -22.77
C VAL A 128 4.76 -21.16 -21.26
N ARG A 129 4.76 -22.36 -20.66
CA ARG A 129 4.74 -22.51 -19.20
C ARG A 129 5.91 -21.79 -18.54
N LEU A 130 7.13 -21.98 -19.05
CA LEU A 130 8.33 -21.32 -18.55
C LEU A 130 8.23 -19.79 -18.68
N LEU A 131 7.68 -19.27 -19.77
CA LEU A 131 7.41 -17.84 -19.92
C LEU A 131 6.44 -17.32 -18.85
N GLY A 132 5.40 -18.08 -18.52
CA GLY A 132 4.45 -17.71 -17.45
C GLY A 132 5.08 -17.70 -16.05
N GLU A 133 5.98 -18.65 -15.78
CA GLU A 133 6.78 -18.68 -14.55
C GLU A 133 7.72 -17.47 -14.48
N LEU A 134 8.41 -17.14 -15.57
CA LEU A 134 9.31 -15.99 -15.66
C LEU A 134 8.57 -14.66 -15.46
N GLU A 135 7.43 -14.47 -16.10
CA GLU A 135 6.60 -13.26 -15.94
C GLU A 135 6.15 -13.09 -14.48
N THR A 136 5.81 -14.19 -13.81
CA THR A 136 5.45 -14.16 -12.39
C THR A 136 6.63 -13.76 -11.51
N LEU A 137 7.81 -14.34 -11.76
CA LEU A 137 9.03 -14.02 -11.03
C LEU A 137 9.45 -12.56 -11.24
N GLU A 138 9.41 -12.07 -12.48
CA GLU A 138 9.73 -10.68 -12.80
C GLU A 138 8.76 -9.73 -12.09
N SER A 139 7.46 -10.01 -12.10
CA SER A 139 6.47 -9.20 -11.41
C SER A 139 6.71 -9.14 -9.89
N GLN A 140 7.05 -10.28 -9.26
CA GLN A 140 7.42 -10.32 -7.84
C GLN A 140 8.68 -9.49 -7.55
N PHE A 141 9.70 -9.61 -8.40
CA PHE A 141 10.94 -8.84 -8.26
C PHE A 141 10.69 -7.34 -8.40
N LEU A 142 9.92 -6.92 -9.40
CA LEU A 142 9.57 -5.51 -9.61
C LEU A 142 8.71 -4.98 -8.45
N GLY A 143 7.75 -5.77 -7.95
CA GLY A 143 6.96 -5.44 -6.78
C GLY A 143 7.82 -5.21 -5.54
N LEU A 144 8.74 -6.13 -5.24
CA LEU A 144 9.67 -6.00 -4.11
C LEU A 144 10.58 -4.77 -4.26
N ARG A 145 11.11 -4.54 -5.46
CA ARG A 145 11.94 -3.36 -5.75
C ARG A 145 11.17 -2.07 -5.51
N ASP A 146 9.94 -1.97 -6.01
CA ASP A 146 9.12 -0.78 -5.84
C ASP A 146 8.72 -0.59 -4.36
N TYR A 147 8.43 -1.67 -3.63
CA TYR A 147 8.19 -1.64 -2.18
C TYR A 147 9.41 -1.08 -1.43
N VAL A 148 10.62 -1.61 -1.67
CA VAL A 148 11.84 -1.10 -1.04
C VAL A 148 12.09 0.38 -1.39
N ASN A 149 11.81 0.78 -2.63
CA ASN A 149 11.92 2.18 -3.05
C ASN A 149 10.93 3.11 -2.33
N THR A 150 9.74 2.63 -2.01
CA THR A 150 8.72 3.43 -1.33
C THR A 150 8.91 3.39 0.20
N GLU A 151 9.14 2.22 0.79
CA GLU A 151 9.20 2.04 2.25
C GLU A 151 10.58 2.27 2.87
N CYS A 152 11.66 1.93 2.17
CA CYS A 152 13.00 2.00 2.76
C CYS A 152 13.74 3.29 2.37
N TYR A 153 13.56 3.78 1.14
CA TYR A 153 14.31 4.93 0.65
C TYR A 153 13.55 6.26 0.77
N LYS A 154 12.21 6.27 0.66
CA LYS A 154 11.43 7.52 0.82
C LYS A 154 11.11 7.87 2.27
N VAL A 155 11.10 6.89 3.19
CA VAL A 155 10.80 7.11 4.62
C VAL A 155 11.97 7.80 5.36
N THR A 156 13.15 7.92 4.74
CA THR A 156 14.34 8.58 5.30
C THR A 156 14.31 10.13 5.28
N LYS A 157 13.16 10.76 5.55
CA LYS A 157 13.07 12.23 5.60
C LYS A 157 12.42 12.75 6.87
#